data_AF-A0A2M7RYM2-F1
#
_entry.id   AF-A0A2M7RYM2-F1
#
_cell.length_a   1.000
_cell.length_b   1.000
_cell.length_c   1.000
_cell.angle_alpha   90.00
_cell.angle_beta   90.00
_cell.angle_gamma   90.00
#
_symmetry.space_group_name_H-M   'P 1'
#
loop_
_entity.id
_entity.type
_entity.pdbx_description
1 polymer ?
#
loop_
_entity_poly.entity_id
_entity_poly.type
_entity_poly.pdbx_seq_one_letter_code
_entity_poly.pdbx_strand_id
1 'polypeptide(L)'
;MNLNNLKFDLPGNWREVSRSGNDNQINIRICHLSPLSRVNPKSLQDQLISSDQRSAVAKIAVPTPSGVGGSFAGYFKGMQAFIASGLAPAYMDSAWLEDLRQKLTQAPGAEIPDESDIVANVAIVQYSDQPIARQSFKNYGAGPMGGFNMPIPGMPQGTTYIDLLESDAFKPHVSSEQLAKMKTMAAKIKEATPKLKGEMAKTGLKYRETKYLSYDAIFSEMPNPAPAPPSTPIKRKTGGMGGGYGNNVVTPLPKTAQPYVKTITACQAILVKNFVVTGSLLSLPFMLPSGDTPCYSLTKTKNKFETVEGIKSTYITPAVSNL
;
A
#
# COMPACT_ATOMS: atom_id res chain seq x y z
N MET A 1 18.69 -12.22 21.16
CA MET A 1 19.05 -12.62 19.79
C MET A 1 19.54 -11.36 19.11
N ASN A 2 20.63 -11.38 18.34
CA ASN A 2 21.01 -10.17 17.60
C ASN A 2 20.09 -10.03 16.37
N LEU A 3 19.18 -9.05 16.40
CA LEU A 3 18.22 -8.82 15.33
C LEU A 3 18.87 -8.34 14.02
N ASN A 4 20.04 -7.70 14.06
CA ASN A 4 20.74 -7.29 12.84
C ASN A 4 21.09 -8.49 11.95
N ASN A 5 21.31 -9.66 12.56
CA ASN A 5 21.64 -10.90 11.85
C ASN A 5 20.42 -11.77 11.49
N LEU A 6 19.19 -11.32 11.80
CA LEU A 6 17.98 -12.06 11.47
C LEU A 6 17.78 -12.09 9.94
N LYS A 7 17.80 -13.29 9.36
CA LYS A 7 17.51 -13.52 7.94
C LYS A 7 16.04 -13.92 7.75
N PHE A 8 15.42 -13.34 6.73
CA PHE A 8 14.08 -13.69 6.30
C PHE A 8 14.18 -14.62 5.10
N ASP A 9 13.45 -15.73 5.15
CA ASP A 9 13.21 -16.56 3.97
C ASP A 9 12.07 -15.91 3.15
N LEU A 10 12.46 -15.05 2.22
CA LEU A 10 11.53 -14.32 1.37
C LEU A 10 11.19 -15.17 0.14
N PRO A 11 9.91 -15.26 -0.29
CA PRO A 11 9.55 -15.93 -1.53
C PRO A 11 10.27 -15.27 -2.72
N GLY A 12 10.48 -16.02 -3.82
CA GLY A 12 11.38 -15.58 -4.91
C GLY A 12 11.03 -14.28 -5.66
N ASN A 13 9.82 -13.72 -5.48
CA ASN A 13 9.46 -12.40 -6.00
C ASN A 13 9.51 -11.29 -4.94
N TRP A 14 10.00 -11.58 -3.74
CA TRP A 14 10.21 -10.60 -2.69
C TRP A 14 11.70 -10.38 -2.46
N ARG A 15 12.09 -9.14 -2.20
CA ARG A 15 13.48 -8.76 -1.94
C ARG A 15 13.55 -7.80 -0.75
N GLU A 16 14.55 -8.00 0.11
CA GLU A 16 14.96 -6.99 1.08
C GLU A 16 15.68 -5.86 0.36
N VAL A 17 15.14 -4.65 0.47
CA VAL A 17 15.66 -3.43 -0.18
C VAL A 17 16.59 -2.70 0.77
N SER A 18 16.19 -2.61 2.04
CA SER A 18 17.01 -1.97 3.05
C SER A 18 16.70 -2.46 4.45
N ARG A 19 17.69 -2.28 5.33
CA ARG A 19 17.62 -2.61 6.74
C ARG A 19 18.30 -1.52 7.54
N SER A 20 17.68 -1.15 8.64
CA SER A 20 18.26 -0.27 9.64
C SER A 20 17.89 -0.75 11.04
N GLY A 21 18.70 -0.43 12.03
CA GLY A 21 18.44 -0.87 13.39
C GLY A 21 19.69 -1.12 14.23
N ASN A 22 19.46 -1.85 15.31
CA ASN A 22 20.45 -2.35 16.25
C ASN A 22 20.08 -3.77 16.68
N ASP A 23 20.82 -4.32 17.63
CA ASP A 23 20.68 -5.69 18.10
C ASP A 23 19.29 -6.04 18.65
N ASN A 24 18.52 -5.04 19.11
CA ASN A 24 17.21 -5.20 19.73
C ASN A 24 16.06 -4.59 18.93
N GLN A 25 16.33 -3.84 17.87
CA GLN A 25 15.30 -3.25 17.02
C GLN A 25 15.77 -3.20 15.58
N ILE A 26 14.97 -3.72 14.66
CA ILE A 26 15.22 -3.62 13.22
C ILE A 26 13.99 -3.07 12.50
N ASN A 27 14.23 -2.33 11.43
CA ASN A 27 13.24 -1.97 10.43
C ASN A 27 13.75 -2.46 9.08
N ILE A 28 12.93 -3.22 8.38
CA ILE A 28 13.26 -3.83 7.11
C ILE A 28 12.25 -3.35 6.09
N ARG A 29 12.75 -2.86 4.97
CA ARG A 29 11.95 -2.56 3.80
C ARG A 29 12.09 -3.71 2.81
N ILE A 30 10.97 -4.25 2.38
CA ILE A 30 10.89 -5.29 1.35
C ILE A 30 10.08 -4.78 0.17
N CYS A 31 10.40 -5.24 -1.02
CA CYS A 31 9.58 -5.01 -2.21
C CYS A 31 9.15 -6.34 -2.84
N HIS A 32 8.00 -6.30 -3.51
CA HIS A 32 7.58 -7.34 -4.44
C HIS A 32 7.97 -6.92 -5.85
N LEU A 33 8.68 -7.80 -6.55
CA LEU A 33 9.07 -7.65 -7.94
C LEU A 33 7.88 -8.05 -8.81
N SER A 34 7.44 -7.12 -9.66
CA SER A 34 6.27 -7.36 -10.48
C SER A 34 6.49 -8.53 -11.42
N PRO A 35 5.62 -9.55 -11.46
CA PRO A 35 5.72 -10.62 -12.44
C PRO A 35 5.66 -10.09 -13.88
N LEU A 36 4.99 -8.94 -14.09
CA LEU A 36 4.91 -8.26 -15.38
C LEU A 36 6.25 -7.69 -15.86
N SER A 37 7.19 -7.42 -14.96
CA SER A 37 8.53 -6.95 -15.33
C SER A 37 9.33 -7.99 -16.14
N ARG A 38 8.96 -9.27 -16.03
CA ARG A 38 9.59 -10.39 -16.73
C ARG A 38 8.86 -10.78 -18.02
N VAL A 39 7.74 -10.11 -18.32
CA VAL A 39 6.92 -10.39 -19.49
C VAL A 39 7.38 -9.53 -20.67
N ASN A 40 7.45 -10.11 -21.87
CA ASN A 40 7.82 -9.37 -23.08
C ASN A 40 6.85 -8.18 -23.29
N PRO A 41 7.34 -6.93 -23.41
CA PRO A 41 6.47 -5.76 -23.58
C PRO A 41 5.49 -5.86 -24.74
N LYS A 42 5.88 -6.53 -25.84
CA LYS A 42 4.99 -6.76 -26.99
C LYS A 42 3.75 -7.57 -26.59
N SER A 43 3.88 -8.49 -25.63
CA SER A 43 2.76 -9.33 -25.16
C SER A 43 1.79 -8.59 -24.22
N LEU A 44 2.13 -7.37 -23.82
CA LEU A 44 1.27 -6.45 -23.08
C LEU A 44 0.48 -5.50 -24.00
N GLN A 45 0.60 -5.68 -25.32
CA GLN A 45 -0.12 -4.93 -26.34
C GLN A 45 -0.98 -5.88 -27.18
N ASP A 46 -2.14 -5.38 -27.61
CA ASP A 46 -2.98 -6.12 -28.55
C ASP A 46 -2.24 -6.27 -29.88
N GLN A 47 -2.32 -7.46 -30.48
CA GLN A 47 -1.63 -7.77 -31.71
C GLN A 47 -2.60 -8.37 -32.71
N LEU A 48 -2.71 -7.77 -33.89
CA LEU A 48 -3.33 -8.41 -35.04
C LEU A 48 -2.32 -9.41 -35.61
N ILE A 49 -2.65 -10.69 -35.55
CA ILE A 49 -1.81 -11.77 -36.08
C ILE A 49 -2.09 -11.95 -37.58
N SER A 50 -3.37 -11.95 -37.97
CA SER A 50 -3.79 -12.05 -39.36
C SER A 50 -5.17 -11.45 -39.55
N SER A 51 -5.45 -10.94 -40.76
CA SER A 51 -6.77 -10.48 -41.15
C SER A 51 -6.99 -10.65 -42.64
N ASP A 52 -8.20 -11.05 -43.02
CA ASP A 52 -8.72 -11.05 -44.38
C ASP A 52 -10.16 -10.50 -44.42
N GLN A 53 -10.83 -10.54 -45.57
CA GLN A 53 -12.20 -10.02 -45.74
C GLN A 53 -13.28 -10.74 -44.91
N ARG A 54 -13.02 -11.97 -44.46
CA ARG A 54 -13.98 -12.85 -43.78
C ARG A 54 -13.50 -13.34 -42.41
N SER A 55 -12.24 -13.14 -42.07
CA SER A 55 -11.65 -13.62 -40.82
C SER A 55 -10.57 -12.70 -40.25
N ALA A 56 -10.46 -12.68 -38.92
CA ALA A 56 -9.38 -12.02 -38.22
C ALA A 56 -8.89 -12.85 -37.03
N VAL A 57 -7.59 -12.87 -36.79
CA VAL A 57 -6.97 -13.47 -35.62
C VAL A 57 -6.22 -12.38 -34.86
N ALA A 58 -6.63 -12.13 -33.63
CA ALA A 58 -6.01 -11.15 -32.76
C ALA A 58 -5.60 -11.78 -31.44
N LYS A 59 -4.44 -11.39 -30.92
CA LYS A 59 -4.02 -11.68 -29.55
C LYS A 59 -4.34 -10.46 -28.69
N ILE A 60 -5.12 -10.69 -27.64
CA ILE A 60 -5.50 -9.66 -26.67
C ILE A 60 -4.49 -9.67 -25.53
N ALA A 61 -4.02 -8.49 -25.15
CA ALA A 61 -3.09 -8.29 -24.07
C ALA A 61 -3.71 -8.58 -22.70
N VAL A 62 -2.83 -8.74 -21.70
CA VAL A 62 -3.24 -8.61 -20.30
C VAL A 62 -3.65 -7.15 -20.06
N PRO A 63 -4.89 -6.89 -19.61
CA PRO A 63 -5.32 -5.52 -19.33
C PRO A 63 -4.50 -4.96 -18.17
N THR A 64 -3.67 -3.96 -18.46
CA THR A 64 -2.91 -3.21 -17.46
C THR A 64 -3.37 -1.75 -17.47
N PRO A 65 -3.42 -1.06 -16.32
CA PRO A 65 -3.66 0.38 -16.31
C PRO A 65 -2.67 1.07 -17.26
N SER A 66 -3.19 1.71 -18.30
CA SER A 66 -2.42 2.47 -19.29
C SER A 66 -1.44 1.67 -20.19
N GLY A 67 -1.46 0.33 -20.18
CA GLY A 67 -0.62 -0.48 -21.07
C GLY A 67 0.88 -0.49 -20.71
N VAL A 68 1.24 -0.03 -19.50
CA VAL A 68 2.64 0.28 -19.13
C VAL A 68 3.30 -0.74 -18.20
N GLY A 69 2.62 -1.85 -17.92
CA GLY A 69 3.10 -2.86 -16.95
C GLY A 69 2.84 -2.41 -15.50
N GLY A 70 2.65 -3.38 -14.61
CA GLY A 70 2.23 -3.14 -13.23
C GLY A 70 3.31 -2.63 -12.27
N SER A 71 4.50 -2.23 -12.76
CA SER A 71 5.61 -1.79 -11.91
C SER A 71 5.58 -0.28 -11.63
N PHE A 72 6.38 0.19 -10.68
CA PHE A 72 6.55 1.62 -10.40
C PHE A 72 6.99 2.40 -11.64
N ALA A 73 7.95 1.89 -12.42
CA ALA A 73 8.34 2.53 -13.68
C ALA A 73 7.17 2.65 -14.67
N GLY A 74 6.34 1.60 -14.77
CA GLY A 74 5.12 1.61 -15.57
C GLY A 74 4.11 2.66 -15.08
N TYR A 75 3.88 2.72 -13.76
CA TYR A 75 3.02 3.72 -13.13
C TYR A 75 3.47 5.16 -13.45
N PHE A 76 4.75 5.49 -13.24
CA PHE A 76 5.24 6.85 -13.52
C PHE A 76 5.15 7.21 -15.00
N LYS A 77 5.45 6.27 -15.90
CA LYS A 77 5.28 6.49 -17.35
C LYS A 77 3.80 6.66 -17.74
N GLY A 78 2.89 5.92 -17.10
CA GLY A 78 1.45 6.10 -17.28
C GLY A 78 0.95 7.47 -16.79
N MET A 79 1.43 7.92 -15.65
CA MET A 79 1.13 9.25 -15.11
C MET A 79 1.68 10.36 -16.01
N GLN A 80 2.90 10.22 -16.55
CA GLN A 80 3.44 11.14 -17.54
C GLN A 80 2.53 11.27 -18.77
N ALA A 81 2.02 10.15 -19.30
CA ALA A 81 1.08 10.16 -20.42
C ALA A 81 -0.25 10.82 -20.06
N PHE A 82 -0.78 10.58 -18.85
CA PHE A 82 -2.01 11.21 -18.35
C PHE A 82 -1.87 12.74 -18.23
N ILE A 83 -0.73 13.21 -17.70
CA ILE A 83 -0.37 14.63 -17.64
C ILE A 83 -0.27 15.21 -19.06
N ALA A 84 0.48 14.54 -19.95
CA ALA A 84 0.67 14.98 -21.33
C ALA A 84 -0.63 15.05 -22.13
N SER A 85 -1.62 14.21 -21.81
CA SER A 85 -2.95 14.26 -22.43
C SER A 85 -3.85 15.41 -21.97
N GLY A 86 -3.43 16.20 -20.96
CA GLY A 86 -4.22 17.28 -20.39
C GLY A 86 -5.43 16.82 -19.56
N LEU A 87 -5.47 15.53 -19.18
CA LEU A 87 -6.55 14.96 -18.37
C LEU A 87 -6.24 15.02 -16.86
N ALA A 88 -5.00 15.28 -16.50
CA ALA A 88 -4.58 15.47 -15.12
C ALA A 88 -5.09 16.80 -14.55
N PRO A 89 -5.43 16.87 -13.25
CA PRO A 89 -5.66 18.14 -12.56
C PRO A 89 -4.47 19.09 -12.72
N ALA A 90 -4.72 20.40 -12.76
CA ALA A 90 -3.69 21.41 -13.02
C ALA A 90 -2.51 21.42 -12.03
N TYR A 91 -2.67 20.87 -10.82
CA TYR A 91 -1.58 20.75 -9.84
C TYR A 91 -0.67 19.53 -10.08
N MET A 92 -1.10 18.57 -10.91
CA MET A 92 -0.32 17.38 -11.27
C MET A 92 0.45 17.69 -12.56
N ASP A 93 1.61 18.32 -12.43
CA ASP A 93 2.52 18.57 -13.53
C ASP A 93 3.75 17.63 -13.50
N SER A 94 4.63 17.75 -14.49
CA SER A 94 5.85 16.95 -14.58
C SER A 94 6.78 17.14 -13.38
N ALA A 95 6.82 18.33 -12.77
CA ALA A 95 7.67 18.62 -11.62
C ALA A 95 7.12 17.94 -10.35
N TRP A 96 5.80 17.98 -10.15
CA TRP A 96 5.11 17.24 -9.09
C TRP A 96 5.35 15.74 -9.22
N LEU A 97 5.25 15.19 -10.44
CA LEU A 97 5.43 13.76 -10.66
C LEU A 97 6.87 13.32 -10.41
N GLU A 98 7.85 14.12 -10.80
CA GLU A 98 9.27 13.85 -10.55
C GLU A 98 9.61 13.95 -9.06
N ASP A 99 9.10 14.97 -8.35
CA ASP A 99 9.24 15.08 -6.90
C ASP A 99 8.63 13.86 -6.18
N LEU A 100 7.45 13.42 -6.61
CA LEU A 100 6.82 12.20 -6.09
C LEU A 100 7.70 10.97 -6.36
N ARG A 101 8.27 10.85 -7.57
CA ARG A 101 9.18 9.75 -7.92
C ARG A 101 10.42 9.74 -7.04
N GLN A 102 11.08 10.88 -6.85
CA GLN A 102 12.28 10.99 -6.02
C GLN A 102 11.98 10.63 -4.56
N LYS A 103 10.88 11.16 -4.00
CA LYS A 103 10.46 10.85 -2.62
C LYS A 103 10.13 9.38 -2.40
N LEU A 104 9.53 8.72 -3.39
CA LEU A 104 9.14 7.32 -3.28
C LEU A 104 10.32 6.38 -3.55
N THR A 105 11.14 6.66 -4.56
CA THR A 105 12.08 5.67 -5.13
C THR A 105 13.55 5.97 -4.89
N GLN A 106 13.94 7.19 -4.49
CA GLN A 106 15.34 7.64 -4.46
C GLN A 106 15.82 8.12 -3.07
N ALA A 107 15.14 7.74 -1.99
CA ALA A 107 15.69 7.97 -0.66
C ALA A 107 17.02 7.17 -0.51
N PRO A 108 18.15 7.83 -0.20
CA PRO A 108 19.45 7.15 -0.13
C PRO A 108 19.43 5.96 0.81
N GLY A 109 19.86 4.78 0.32
CA GLY A 109 19.85 3.53 1.09
C GLY A 109 18.47 2.90 1.26
N ALA A 110 17.49 3.33 0.46
CA ALA A 110 16.15 2.74 0.40
C ALA A 110 15.56 2.81 -1.01
N GLU A 111 16.43 2.73 -2.03
CA GLU A 111 16.08 2.82 -3.44
C GLU A 111 15.17 1.65 -3.84
N ILE A 112 13.96 1.96 -4.31
CA ILE A 112 13.00 0.94 -4.71
C ILE A 112 13.33 0.51 -6.15
N PRO A 113 13.52 -0.79 -6.42
CA PRO A 113 13.72 -1.26 -7.79
C PRO A 113 12.54 -0.87 -8.69
N ASP A 114 12.83 -0.33 -9.87
CA ASP A 114 11.83 0.13 -10.86
C ASP A 114 10.87 -0.99 -11.30
N GLU A 115 11.31 -2.25 -11.23
CA GLU A 115 10.49 -3.44 -11.50
C GLU A 115 9.50 -3.81 -10.38
N SER A 116 9.58 -3.16 -9.22
CA SER A 116 8.70 -3.45 -8.08
C SER A 116 7.28 -2.95 -8.34
N ASP A 117 6.27 -3.61 -7.77
CA ASP A 117 4.87 -3.16 -7.78
C ASP A 117 4.30 -2.90 -6.38
N ILE A 118 4.94 -3.45 -5.34
CA ILE A 118 4.57 -3.26 -3.95
C ILE A 118 5.83 -3.03 -3.13
N VAL A 119 5.76 -2.11 -2.16
CA VAL A 119 6.76 -1.96 -1.10
C VAL A 119 6.07 -2.03 0.25
N ALA A 120 6.68 -2.78 1.17
CA ALA A 120 6.22 -2.95 2.52
C ALA A 120 7.37 -2.76 3.50
N ASN A 121 7.03 -2.42 4.74
CA ASN A 121 7.99 -2.37 5.83
C ASN A 121 7.57 -3.30 6.97
N VAL A 122 8.56 -3.86 7.65
CA VAL A 122 8.42 -4.66 8.86
C VAL A 122 9.38 -4.10 9.89
N ALA A 123 8.86 -3.68 11.03
CA ALA A 123 9.65 -3.30 12.18
C ALA A 123 9.48 -4.35 13.29
N ILE A 124 10.60 -4.79 13.86
CA ILE A 124 10.64 -5.77 14.94
C ILE A 124 11.42 -5.16 16.09
N VAL A 125 10.83 -5.16 17.29
CA VAL A 125 11.49 -4.75 18.53
C VAL A 125 11.51 -5.93 19.49
N GLN A 126 12.69 -6.30 19.96
CA GLN A 126 12.90 -7.23 21.06
C GLN A 126 12.98 -6.44 22.37
N TYR A 127 12.12 -6.77 23.32
CA TYR A 127 12.19 -6.25 24.69
C TYR A 127 12.92 -7.23 25.62
N SER A 128 13.39 -6.73 26.77
CA SER A 128 14.10 -7.56 27.76
C SER A 128 13.24 -8.68 28.32
N ASP A 129 11.92 -8.45 28.46
CA ASP A 129 10.96 -9.43 28.97
C ASP A 129 9.57 -9.30 28.32
N GLN A 130 8.70 -10.28 28.60
CA GLN A 130 7.35 -10.33 28.07
C GLN A 130 6.42 -9.24 28.64
N PRO A 131 6.44 -8.91 29.94
CA PRO A 131 5.64 -7.80 30.47
C PRO A 131 5.88 -6.46 29.75
N ILE A 132 7.13 -6.09 29.52
CA ILE A 132 7.49 -4.86 28.80
C ILE A 132 7.02 -4.93 27.34
N ALA A 133 7.22 -6.06 26.67
CA ALA A 133 6.72 -6.28 25.32
C ALA A 133 5.19 -6.17 25.25
N ARG A 134 4.48 -6.73 26.23
CA ARG A 134 3.01 -6.68 26.32
C ARG A 134 2.52 -5.25 26.51
N GLN A 135 3.20 -4.46 27.34
CA GLN A 135 2.87 -3.04 27.50
C GLN A 135 3.06 -2.29 26.18
N SER A 136 4.20 -2.48 25.51
CA SER A 136 4.46 -1.86 24.19
C SER A 136 3.41 -2.28 23.16
N PHE A 137 3.10 -3.57 23.08
CA PHE A 137 2.05 -4.09 22.23
C PHE A 137 0.71 -3.39 22.49
N LYS A 138 0.26 -3.32 23.75
CA LYS A 138 -0.98 -2.62 24.13
C LYS A 138 -0.95 -1.14 23.74
N ASN A 139 0.22 -0.51 23.70
CA ASN A 139 0.31 0.88 23.27
C ASN A 139 -0.11 1.10 21.82
N TYR A 140 0.02 0.11 20.93
CA TYR A 140 -0.47 0.22 19.55
C TYR A 140 -1.99 0.27 19.44
N GLY A 141 -2.71 -0.36 20.39
CA GLY A 141 -4.18 -0.31 20.46
C GLY A 141 -4.72 0.98 21.08
N ALA A 142 -3.86 1.76 21.73
CA ALA A 142 -4.24 3.00 22.40
C ALA A 142 -3.54 4.23 21.80
N GLY A 143 -2.54 4.06 20.93
CA GLY A 143 -1.66 5.11 20.42
C GLY A 143 -2.39 6.31 19.81
N PRO A 144 -3.38 6.14 18.92
CA PRO A 144 -4.06 7.30 18.35
C PRO A 144 -5.02 8.02 19.31
N MET A 145 -5.40 7.40 20.42
CA MET A 145 -6.23 8.00 21.48
C MET A 145 -5.42 8.42 22.72
N GLY A 146 -4.20 7.93 22.87
CA GLY A 146 -3.33 8.15 24.01
C GLY A 146 -2.10 9.02 23.70
N GLY A 147 -1.60 8.98 22.46
CA GLY A 147 -0.48 9.78 21.98
C GLY A 147 0.74 9.72 22.90
N PHE A 148 1.26 10.88 23.28
CA PHE A 148 2.39 11.03 24.20
C PHE A 148 2.03 10.70 25.67
N ASN A 149 0.75 10.52 26.01
CA ASN A 149 0.30 10.09 27.33
C ASN A 149 0.32 8.56 27.50
N MET A 150 0.87 7.83 26.53
CA MET A 150 1.04 6.39 26.67
C MET A 150 2.21 6.08 27.60
N PRO A 151 2.07 5.08 28.50
CA PRO A 151 3.16 4.65 29.35
C PRO A 151 4.33 4.14 28.52
N ILE A 152 5.54 4.53 28.90
CA ILE A 152 6.76 4.15 28.22
C ILE A 152 7.11 2.71 28.63
N PRO A 153 7.27 1.77 27.68
CA PRO A 153 7.66 0.41 28.00
C PRO A 153 8.99 0.36 28.76
N GLY A 154 9.01 -0.31 29.92
CA GLY A 154 10.22 -0.49 30.73
C GLY A 154 10.52 0.63 31.73
N MET A 155 9.72 1.69 31.77
CA MET A 155 9.80 2.73 32.80
C MET A 155 8.96 2.37 34.04
N PRO A 156 9.18 3.05 35.20
CA PRO A 156 8.31 2.94 36.36
C PRO A 156 6.83 3.09 35.98
N GLN A 157 5.97 2.40 36.73
CA GLN A 157 4.57 2.19 36.36
C GLN A 157 3.86 3.52 36.07
N GLY A 158 3.40 3.67 34.82
CA GLY A 158 2.60 4.81 34.37
C GLY A 158 3.38 6.01 33.83
N THR A 159 4.73 6.03 33.86
CA THR A 159 5.50 7.14 33.29
C THR A 159 5.28 7.28 31.79
N THR A 160 4.88 8.47 31.35
CA THR A 160 4.59 8.80 29.94
C THR A 160 5.71 9.63 29.31
N TYR A 161 5.66 9.81 27.98
CA TYR A 161 6.59 10.71 27.29
C TYR A 161 6.43 12.16 27.73
N ILE A 162 5.21 12.57 28.06
CA ILE A 162 4.96 13.91 28.59
C ILE A 162 5.65 14.09 29.94
N ASP A 163 5.54 13.11 30.84
CA ASP A 163 6.21 13.17 32.16
C ASP A 163 7.72 13.29 32.01
N LEU A 164 8.32 12.56 31.06
CA LEU A 164 9.75 12.68 30.74
C LEU A 164 10.13 14.07 30.21
N LEU A 165 9.35 14.63 29.28
CA LEU A 165 9.62 15.95 28.71
C LEU A 165 9.49 17.09 29.75
N GLU A 166 8.66 16.89 30.78
CA GLU A 166 8.48 17.85 31.88
C GLU A 166 9.49 17.67 33.00
N SER A 167 10.06 16.46 33.13
CA SER A 167 11.07 16.15 34.13
C SER A 167 12.42 16.83 33.87
N ASP A 168 13.26 16.87 34.91
CA ASP A 168 14.65 17.30 34.79
C ASP A 168 15.59 16.15 34.34
N ALA A 169 15.05 15.00 33.90
CA ALA A 169 15.84 13.83 33.49
C ALA A 169 16.83 14.13 32.35
N PHE A 170 16.51 15.09 31.49
CA PHE A 170 17.38 15.50 30.38
C PHE A 170 18.41 16.57 30.73
N LYS A 171 18.32 17.19 31.92
CA LYS A 171 19.21 18.28 32.35
C LYS A 171 20.72 17.96 32.22
N PRO A 172 21.20 16.72 32.45
CA PRO A 172 22.60 16.37 32.24
C PRO A 172 23.04 16.26 30.77
N HIS A 173 22.09 16.24 29.82
CA HIS A 173 22.33 15.88 28.43
C HIS A 173 22.00 16.99 27.42
N VAL A 174 21.32 18.06 27.86
CA VAL A 174 20.87 19.15 26.99
C VAL A 174 21.11 20.52 27.63
N SER A 175 21.15 21.57 26.82
CA SER A 175 21.24 22.93 27.34
C SER A 175 19.96 23.37 28.04
N SER A 176 20.05 24.39 28.90
CA SER A 176 18.88 24.98 29.57
C SER A 176 17.83 25.50 28.56
N GLU A 177 18.27 26.01 27.40
CA GLU A 177 17.37 26.46 26.33
C GLU A 177 16.63 25.28 25.69
N GLN A 178 17.33 24.17 25.43
CA GLN A 178 16.71 22.94 24.90
C GLN A 178 15.71 22.36 25.91
N LEU A 179 16.06 22.35 27.19
CA LEU A 179 15.16 21.90 28.26
C LEU A 179 13.87 22.75 28.32
N ALA A 180 14.00 24.08 28.20
CA ALA A 180 12.84 24.97 28.13
C ALA A 180 11.97 24.72 26.88
N LYS A 181 12.59 24.44 25.72
CA LYS A 181 11.88 24.05 24.49
C LYS A 181 11.14 22.73 24.65
N MET A 182 11.73 21.74 25.32
CA MET A 182 11.09 20.45 25.61
C MET A 182 9.86 20.62 26.52
N LYS A 183 9.98 21.40 27.60
CA LYS A 183 8.85 21.73 28.49
C LYS A 183 7.74 22.48 27.76
N THR A 184 8.10 23.41 26.88
CA THR A 184 7.14 24.14 26.02
C THR A 184 6.43 23.18 25.04
N MET A 185 7.17 22.22 24.47
CA MET A 185 6.60 21.20 23.58
C MET A 185 5.61 20.31 24.32
N ALA A 186 5.92 19.88 25.54
CA ALA A 186 5.02 19.11 26.38
C ALA A 186 3.69 19.86 26.63
N ALA A 187 3.77 21.16 26.96
CA ALA A 187 2.59 22.00 27.14
C ALA A 187 1.73 22.08 25.87
N LYS A 188 2.34 22.30 24.69
CA LYS A 188 1.63 22.31 23.40
C LYS A 188 0.96 20.97 23.08
N ILE A 189 1.64 19.86 23.37
CA ILE A 189 1.08 18.52 23.18
C ILE A 189 -0.13 18.33 24.10
N LYS A 190 -0.04 18.72 25.38
CA LYS A 190 -1.16 18.64 26.33
C LYS A 190 -2.38 19.43 25.84
N GLU A 191 -2.17 20.62 25.28
CA GLU A 191 -3.23 21.47 24.73
C GLU A 191 -3.86 20.89 23.46
N ALA A 192 -3.07 20.32 22.55
CA ALA A 192 -3.56 19.77 21.29
C ALA A 192 -4.23 18.39 21.45
N THR A 193 -3.85 17.62 22.46
CA THR A 193 -4.28 16.22 22.65
C THR A 193 -5.80 16.06 22.74
N PRO A 194 -6.56 16.85 23.54
CA PRO A 194 -8.02 16.73 23.61
C PRO A 194 -8.70 16.92 22.26
N LYS A 195 -8.23 17.87 21.45
CA LYS A 195 -8.77 18.12 20.10
C LYS A 195 -8.53 16.92 19.19
N LEU A 196 -7.31 16.40 19.16
CA LEU A 196 -6.96 15.19 18.40
C LEU A 196 -7.81 13.98 18.83
N LYS A 197 -7.97 13.75 20.14
CA LYS A 197 -8.85 12.67 20.63
C LYS A 197 -10.30 12.86 20.17
N GLY A 198 -10.82 14.08 20.21
CA GLY A 198 -12.16 14.41 19.75
C GLY A 198 -12.36 14.18 18.25
N GLU A 199 -11.36 14.53 17.42
CA GLU A 199 -11.37 14.28 15.98
C GLU A 199 -11.27 12.78 15.67
N MET A 200 -10.38 12.05 16.34
CA MET A 200 -10.24 10.60 16.19
C MET A 200 -11.51 9.86 16.61
N ALA A 201 -12.19 10.28 17.68
CA ALA A 201 -13.45 9.68 18.11
C ALA A 201 -14.55 9.78 17.03
N LYS A 202 -14.56 10.84 16.22
CA LYS A 202 -15.54 11.02 15.12
C LYS A 202 -15.33 10.03 13.96
N THR A 203 -14.13 9.48 13.81
CA THR A 203 -13.82 8.53 12.72
C THR A 203 -14.47 7.16 12.94
N GLY A 204 -14.94 6.86 14.16
CA GLY A 204 -15.42 5.52 14.52
C GLY A 204 -14.32 4.47 14.62
N LEU A 205 -13.04 4.88 14.60
CA LEU A 205 -11.89 4.01 14.75
C LEU A 205 -11.90 3.29 16.11
N LYS A 206 -11.82 1.97 16.06
CA LYS A 206 -11.75 1.07 17.21
C LYS A 206 -10.54 0.18 17.10
N TYR A 207 -10.10 -0.33 18.24
CA TYR A 207 -9.04 -1.31 18.32
C TYR A 207 -9.57 -2.60 18.91
N ARG A 208 -9.15 -3.71 18.33
CA ARG A 208 -9.50 -5.05 18.78
C ARG A 208 -8.24 -5.86 18.94
N GLU A 209 -8.07 -6.43 20.13
CA GLU A 209 -7.09 -7.49 20.35
C GLU A 209 -7.70 -8.84 19.98
N THR A 210 -6.99 -9.61 19.17
CA THR A 210 -7.42 -10.93 18.70
C THR A 210 -6.19 -11.79 18.38
N LYS A 211 -6.40 -12.97 17.78
CA LYS A 211 -5.32 -13.80 17.22
C LYS A 211 -5.18 -13.59 15.72
N TYR A 212 -3.94 -13.51 15.25
CA TYR A 212 -3.59 -13.58 13.83
C TYR A 212 -2.31 -14.41 13.67
N LEU A 213 -2.34 -15.39 12.75
CA LEU A 213 -1.27 -16.39 12.61
C LEU A 213 -0.91 -17.07 13.95
N SER A 214 -1.92 -17.33 14.78
CA SER A 214 -1.79 -17.91 16.15
C SER A 214 -1.15 -17.01 17.21
N TYR A 215 -0.76 -15.78 16.88
CA TYR A 215 -0.17 -14.81 17.81
C TYR A 215 -1.16 -13.73 18.22
N ASP A 216 -0.93 -13.11 19.39
CA ASP A 216 -1.73 -11.96 19.82
C ASP A 216 -1.50 -10.81 18.83
N ALA A 217 -2.58 -10.20 18.36
CA ALA A 217 -2.55 -9.14 17.37
C ALA A 217 -3.52 -8.03 17.72
N ILE A 218 -3.13 -6.79 17.41
CA ILE A 218 -4.00 -5.61 17.51
C ILE A 218 -4.41 -5.20 16.11
N PHE A 219 -5.71 -5.13 15.92
CA PHE A 219 -6.33 -4.63 14.71
C PHE A 219 -6.95 -3.26 14.96
N SER A 220 -6.84 -2.38 13.97
CA SER A 220 -7.65 -1.19 13.87
C SER A 220 -8.85 -1.47 12.97
N GLU A 221 -10.01 -0.95 13.34
CA GLU A 221 -11.26 -1.10 12.61
C GLU A 221 -11.97 0.24 12.50
N MET A 222 -12.41 0.61 11.31
CA MET A 222 -13.19 1.83 11.09
C MET A 222 -14.33 1.59 10.10
N PRO A 223 -15.46 2.30 10.21
CA PRO A 223 -16.48 2.29 9.18
C PRO A 223 -15.87 2.66 7.83
N ASN A 224 -16.14 1.87 6.79
CA ASN A 224 -15.82 2.25 5.42
C ASN A 224 -16.85 3.30 4.98
N PRO A 225 -16.48 4.48 4.46
CA PRO A 225 -17.47 5.41 3.93
C PRO A 225 -18.29 4.74 2.81
N ALA A 226 -19.62 4.83 2.87
CA ALA A 226 -20.45 4.28 1.81
C ALA A 226 -20.08 4.96 0.48
N PRO A 227 -19.94 4.21 -0.62
CA PRO A 227 -19.66 4.81 -1.92
C PRO A 227 -20.76 5.80 -2.25
N ALA A 228 -20.37 6.97 -2.78
CA ALA A 228 -21.34 7.93 -3.28
C ALA A 228 -22.25 7.23 -4.31
N PRO A 229 -23.55 7.56 -4.34
CA PRO A 229 -24.43 7.03 -5.39
C PRO A 229 -23.80 7.31 -6.75
N PRO A 230 -23.87 6.36 -7.70
CA PRO A 230 -23.28 6.55 -9.01
C PRO A 230 -23.76 7.87 -9.58
N SER A 231 -22.83 8.77 -9.87
CA SER A 231 -23.17 10.03 -10.52
C SER A 231 -23.84 9.69 -11.84
N THR A 232 -24.94 10.38 -12.15
CA THR A 232 -25.63 10.24 -13.43
C THR A 232 -24.56 10.40 -14.51
N PRO A 233 -24.35 9.41 -15.39
CA PRO A 233 -23.28 9.47 -16.37
C PRO A 233 -23.47 10.75 -17.17
N ILE A 234 -22.55 11.70 -17.01
CA ILE A 234 -22.48 12.85 -17.90
C ILE A 234 -22.26 12.23 -19.27
N LYS A 235 -23.29 12.31 -20.13
CA LYS A 235 -23.17 11.94 -21.54
C LYS A 235 -22.01 12.76 -22.11
N ARG A 236 -20.81 12.18 -22.15
CA ARG A 236 -19.72 12.75 -22.93
C ARG A 236 -20.26 12.83 -24.35
N LYS A 237 -20.36 14.06 -24.88
CA LYS A 237 -20.46 14.25 -26.33
C LYS A 237 -19.28 13.49 -26.92
N THR A 238 -19.56 12.50 -27.75
CA THR A 238 -18.59 11.86 -28.64
C THR A 238 -18.10 12.91 -29.64
N GLY A 239 -17.20 13.77 -29.19
CA GLY A 239 -16.41 14.68 -30.01
C GLY A 239 -15.05 14.03 -30.22
N GLY A 240 -14.70 13.81 -31.48
CA GLY A 240 -13.56 13.00 -31.90
C GLY A 240 -12.19 13.50 -31.41
N MET A 241 -11.41 12.55 -30.92
CA MET A 241 -9.95 12.48 -30.85
C MET A 241 -9.71 10.97 -30.70
N GLY A 242 -9.22 10.18 -31.67
CA GLY A 242 -8.12 10.40 -32.59
C GLY A 242 -7.06 9.34 -32.25
N GLY A 243 -7.02 8.23 -33.01
CA GLY A 243 -5.89 7.29 -33.06
C GLY A 243 -6.08 5.93 -32.39
N GLY A 244 -6.51 4.93 -33.16
CA GLY A 244 -6.51 3.51 -32.77
C GLY A 244 -7.37 2.68 -33.72
N TYR A 245 -6.77 2.22 -34.82
CA TYR A 245 -7.44 1.40 -35.83
C TYR A 245 -7.87 0.03 -35.27
N GLY A 246 -9.07 -0.39 -35.66
CA GLY A 246 -9.56 -1.76 -35.51
C GLY A 246 -10.73 -1.85 -34.53
N ASN A 247 -11.85 -2.39 -35.01
CA ASN A 247 -13.06 -2.73 -34.24
C ASN A 247 -12.73 -3.11 -32.79
N ASN A 248 -12.89 -2.13 -31.89
CA ASN A 248 -12.78 -2.30 -30.46
C ASN A 248 -13.94 -3.16 -29.99
N VAL A 249 -13.84 -4.48 -30.19
CA VAL A 249 -14.47 -5.44 -29.29
C VAL A 249 -13.74 -5.25 -27.96
N VAL A 250 -14.13 -4.20 -27.24
CA VAL A 250 -13.84 -4.07 -25.82
C VAL A 250 -14.59 -5.23 -25.20
N THR A 251 -13.91 -6.37 -25.07
CA THR A 251 -14.45 -7.45 -24.25
C THR A 251 -14.68 -6.79 -22.90
N PRO A 252 -15.93 -6.69 -22.43
CA PRO A 252 -16.19 -5.98 -21.19
C PRO A 252 -15.30 -6.64 -20.15
N LEU A 253 -14.45 -5.83 -19.50
CA LEU A 253 -13.72 -6.30 -18.34
C LEU A 253 -14.74 -7.01 -17.44
N PRO A 254 -14.41 -8.19 -16.89
CA PRO A 254 -15.30 -8.87 -15.96
C PRO A 254 -15.82 -7.82 -14.98
N LYS A 255 -17.14 -7.78 -14.76
CA LYS A 255 -17.72 -6.84 -13.81
C LYS A 255 -17.06 -7.11 -12.46
N THR A 256 -16.10 -6.26 -12.09
CA THR A 256 -15.50 -6.23 -10.77
C THR A 256 -16.51 -5.58 -9.84
N ALA A 257 -17.58 -6.31 -9.53
CA ALA A 257 -18.46 -5.94 -8.45
C ALA A 257 -17.74 -6.30 -7.15
N GLN A 258 -16.92 -5.40 -6.64
CA GLN A 258 -16.40 -5.59 -5.29
C GLN A 258 -17.56 -5.41 -4.32
N PRO A 259 -17.88 -6.41 -3.50
CA PRO A 259 -18.85 -6.22 -2.44
C PRO A 259 -18.32 -5.12 -1.53
N TYR A 260 -19.12 -4.08 -1.32
CA TYR A 260 -18.75 -3.02 -0.40
C TYR A 260 -18.53 -3.61 1.00
N VAL A 261 -17.31 -3.48 1.50
CA VAL A 261 -16.96 -3.91 2.86
C VAL A 261 -17.36 -2.79 3.82
N LYS A 262 -18.26 -3.08 4.77
CA LYS A 262 -18.76 -2.08 5.74
C LYS A 262 -17.69 -1.56 6.70
N THR A 263 -16.64 -2.34 6.94
CA THR A 263 -15.61 -2.04 7.94
C THR A 263 -14.24 -2.26 7.32
N ILE A 264 -13.40 -1.23 7.35
CA ILE A 264 -11.99 -1.35 7.01
C ILE A 264 -11.28 -1.88 8.26
N THR A 265 -10.48 -2.93 8.07
CA THR A 265 -9.71 -3.57 9.14
C THR A 265 -8.23 -3.53 8.75
N ALA A 266 -7.33 -3.38 9.71
CA ALA A 266 -5.89 -3.48 9.45
C ALA A 266 -5.15 -4.00 10.69
N CYS A 267 -4.26 -4.98 10.50
CA CYS A 267 -3.39 -5.46 11.58
C CYS A 267 -2.28 -4.42 11.82
N GLN A 268 -2.21 -3.90 13.04
CA GLN A 268 -1.26 -2.85 13.44
C GLN A 268 -0.01 -3.44 14.09
N ALA A 269 -0.19 -4.47 14.92
CA ALA A 269 0.91 -5.09 15.66
C ALA A 269 0.63 -6.56 15.95
N ILE A 270 1.70 -7.36 16.05
CA ILE A 270 1.69 -8.74 16.53
C ILE A 270 2.68 -8.87 17.69
N LEU A 271 2.29 -9.58 18.75
CA LEU A 271 3.14 -9.94 19.88
C LEU A 271 3.56 -11.40 19.79
N VAL A 272 4.87 -11.64 19.72
CA VAL A 272 5.49 -12.96 19.70
C VAL A 272 6.48 -13.05 20.87
N LYS A 273 6.11 -13.69 21.98
CA LYS A 273 6.92 -13.71 23.21
C LYS A 273 7.26 -12.26 23.66
N ASN A 274 8.54 -11.90 23.65
CA ASN A 274 9.05 -10.56 23.99
C ASN A 274 9.35 -9.70 22.74
N PHE A 275 8.88 -10.11 21.56
CA PHE A 275 9.02 -9.37 20.31
C PHE A 275 7.69 -8.71 19.92
N VAL A 276 7.75 -7.45 19.52
CA VAL A 276 6.62 -6.74 18.90
C VAL A 276 6.95 -6.50 17.42
N VAL A 277 6.09 -7.00 16.54
CA VAL A 277 6.21 -6.86 15.08
C VAL A 277 5.15 -5.88 14.60
N THR A 278 5.57 -4.89 13.80
CA THR A 278 4.70 -3.84 13.23
C THR A 278 5.10 -3.51 11.79
N GLY A 279 4.36 -2.61 11.14
CA GLY A 279 4.69 -2.08 9.81
C GLY A 279 3.63 -2.40 8.76
N SER A 280 3.76 -1.79 7.59
CA SER A 280 2.75 -1.90 6.52
C SER A 280 2.54 -3.32 6.01
N LEU A 281 3.53 -4.23 6.14
CA LEU A 281 3.33 -5.62 5.73
C LEU A 281 2.16 -6.30 6.46
N LEU A 282 1.91 -5.91 7.71
CA LEU A 282 0.80 -6.44 8.49
C LEU A 282 -0.56 -5.91 8.03
N SER A 283 -0.62 -4.65 7.61
CA SER A 283 -1.87 -4.00 7.20
C SER A 283 -2.22 -4.26 5.74
N LEU A 284 -1.22 -4.42 4.86
CA LEU A 284 -1.40 -4.57 3.41
C LEU A 284 -2.45 -5.62 3.01
N PRO A 285 -2.45 -6.86 3.56
CA PRO A 285 -3.44 -7.87 3.18
C PRO A 285 -4.90 -7.46 3.43
N PHE A 286 -5.14 -6.54 4.35
CA PHE A 286 -6.48 -6.06 4.71
C PHE A 286 -6.85 -4.74 4.04
N MET A 287 -5.86 -4.03 3.50
CA MET A 287 -6.05 -2.79 2.74
C MET A 287 -6.17 -3.04 1.24
N LEU A 288 -5.64 -4.17 0.76
CA LEU A 288 -5.87 -4.62 -0.60
C LEU A 288 -7.35 -5.00 -0.75
N PRO A 289 -8.01 -4.59 -1.85
CA PRO A 289 -9.42 -4.85 -2.02
C PRO A 289 -9.67 -6.37 -2.04
N SER A 290 -10.52 -6.82 -1.14
CA SER A 290 -11.03 -8.18 -1.14
C SER A 290 -12.00 -8.37 -2.30
N GLY A 291 -11.82 -9.41 -3.12
CA GLY A 291 -12.82 -9.82 -4.10
C GLY A 291 -12.25 -10.63 -5.25
N ASP A 292 -13.19 -11.07 -6.10
CA ASP A 292 -13.03 -11.74 -7.40
C ASP A 292 -12.24 -10.88 -8.42
N THR A 293 -11.09 -10.36 -8.03
CA THR A 293 -10.23 -9.60 -8.91
C THR A 293 -9.74 -10.58 -9.97
N PRO A 294 -10.11 -10.40 -11.25
CA PRO A 294 -9.72 -11.32 -12.30
C PRO A 294 -8.19 -11.35 -12.38
N CYS A 295 -7.62 -12.51 -12.11
CA CYS A 295 -6.22 -12.80 -12.22
C CYS A 295 -5.95 -13.32 -13.62
N TYR A 296 -5.41 -12.45 -14.47
CA TYR A 296 -5.02 -12.79 -15.83
C TYR A 296 -3.70 -13.55 -15.80
N SER A 297 -3.69 -14.75 -16.37
CA SER A 297 -2.48 -15.54 -16.50
C SER A 297 -1.50 -14.87 -17.46
N LEU A 298 -0.24 -14.75 -17.03
CA LEU A 298 0.84 -14.23 -17.86
C LEU A 298 1.38 -15.27 -18.86
N THR A 299 1.05 -16.55 -18.66
CA THR A 299 1.63 -17.66 -19.42
C THR A 299 0.61 -18.58 -20.07
N LYS A 300 -0.65 -18.56 -19.64
CA LYS A 300 -1.73 -19.39 -20.20
C LYS A 300 -2.72 -18.51 -20.98
N THR A 301 -3.14 -18.99 -22.15
CA THR A 301 -4.13 -18.34 -23.00
C THR A 301 -5.30 -19.27 -23.31
N LYS A 302 -6.40 -18.69 -23.77
CA LYS A 302 -7.57 -19.39 -24.30
C LYS A 302 -8.07 -18.71 -25.58
N ASN A 303 -8.62 -19.50 -26.49
CA ASN A 303 -9.25 -18.99 -27.71
C ASN A 303 -10.70 -18.62 -27.42
N LYS A 304 -11.13 -17.46 -27.92
CA LYS A 304 -12.52 -17.01 -27.95
C LYS A 304 -12.90 -16.74 -29.40
N PHE A 305 -14.05 -17.25 -29.82
CA PHE A 305 -14.55 -17.11 -31.18
C PHE A 305 -15.76 -16.21 -31.18
N GLU A 306 -15.78 -15.21 -32.05
CA GLU A 306 -16.93 -14.32 -32.24
C GLU A 306 -17.19 -14.08 -33.73
N THR A 307 -18.41 -13.67 -34.06
CA THR A 307 -18.75 -13.21 -35.40
C THR A 307 -19.41 -11.85 -35.29
N VAL A 308 -18.75 -10.83 -35.83
CA VAL A 308 -19.22 -9.44 -35.83
C VAL A 308 -19.37 -9.01 -37.28
N GLU A 309 -20.58 -8.60 -37.68
CA GLU A 309 -20.88 -8.14 -39.05
C GLU A 309 -20.44 -9.11 -40.16
N GLY A 310 -20.52 -10.42 -39.89
CA GLY A 310 -20.16 -11.47 -40.86
C GLY A 310 -18.67 -11.83 -40.92
N ILE A 311 -17.81 -11.15 -40.16
CA ILE A 311 -16.39 -11.46 -40.02
C ILE A 311 -16.20 -12.43 -38.84
N LYS A 312 -15.54 -13.56 -39.08
CA LYS A 312 -15.18 -14.52 -38.03
C LYS A 312 -13.90 -14.09 -37.31
N SER A 313 -14.02 -13.70 -36.06
CA SER A 313 -12.89 -13.27 -35.23
C SER A 313 -12.47 -14.37 -34.26
N THR A 314 -11.17 -14.69 -34.24
CA THR A 314 -10.54 -15.51 -33.21
C THR A 314 -9.68 -14.63 -32.32
N TYR A 315 -10.03 -14.57 -31.03
CA TYR A 315 -9.28 -13.85 -30.01
C TYR A 315 -8.49 -14.82 -29.15
N ILE A 316 -7.16 -14.69 -29.15
CA ILE A 316 -6.28 -15.38 -28.20
C ILE A 316 -6.19 -14.49 -26.96
N THR A 317 -6.91 -14.85 -25.90
CA THR A 317 -7.05 -14.07 -24.67
C THR A 317 -6.28 -14.71 -23.51
N PRO A 318 -5.79 -13.95 -22.51
CA PRO A 318 -5.23 -14.54 -21.31
C PRO A 318 -6.27 -15.41 -20.59
N ALA A 319 -5.84 -16.54 -20.02
CA ALA A 319 -6.69 -17.30 -19.12
C ALA A 319 -6.97 -16.46 -17.87
N VAL A 320 -8.20 -16.50 -17.36
CA VAL A 320 -8.64 -15.71 -16.21
C VAL A 320 -9.13 -16.64 -15.12
N SER A 321 -8.65 -16.45 -13.91
CA SER A 321 -9.23 -17.02 -12.69
C SER A 321 -9.68 -15.91 -11.76
N ASN A 322 -10.59 -16.21 -10.85
CA ASN A 322 -10.87 -15.34 -9.71
C ASN A 322 -10.06 -15.86 -8.51
N LEU A 323 -9.50 -14.95 -7.71
CA LEU A 323 -8.99 -15.24 -6.37
C LEU A 323 -10.07 -14.93 -5.34
#